data_AF-A0A820JB17-F1
#
_entry.id   AF-A0A820JB17-F1
#
_cell.length_a   1.000
_cell.length_b   1.000
_cell.length_c   1.000
_cell.angle_alpha   90.00
_cell.angle_beta   90.00
_cell.angle_gamma   90.00
#
_symmetry.space_group_name_H-M   'P 1'
#
loop_
_entity.id
_entity.type
_entity.pdbx_description
1 polymer ?
#
loop_
_entity_poly.entity_id
_entity_poly.type
_entity_poly.pdbx_seq_one_letter_code
_entity_poly.pdbx_strand_id
1 'polypeptide(L)'
;MPRKKIDDILEGRILDLLQLKYSQRQIVKILANYEIGVSQRTIFNVKQKFARQRNSLEKIIFSRKRPVSTSSTISKPINCLKNFKIGQLYSSEKIKVHKLASSNVEKRRQRARRLYRQLANSCYKKFITTDESWFYSDE
;
A
#
# COMPACT_ATOMS: atom_id res chain seq x y z
N MET A 1 -15.68 26.29 19.28
CA MET A 1 -14.35 26.28 19.93
C MET A 1 -13.26 26.08 18.89
N PRO A 2 -12.29 27.01 18.76
CA PRO A 2 -11.18 26.85 17.83
C PRO A 2 -10.29 25.67 18.27
N ARG A 3 -9.90 24.82 17.33
CA ARG A 3 -8.98 23.71 17.59
C ARG A 3 -7.60 24.31 17.89
N LYS A 4 -7.02 24.01 19.06
CA LYS A 4 -5.61 24.33 19.32
C LYS A 4 -4.78 23.70 18.19
N LYS A 5 -4.02 24.55 17.48
CA LYS A 5 -3.06 24.07 16.48
C LYS A 5 -2.03 23.21 17.21
N ILE A 6 -1.74 22.07 16.62
CA ILE A 6 -0.67 21.18 17.07
C ILE A 6 0.60 21.70 16.40
N ASP A 7 1.73 21.67 17.10
CA ASP A 7 3.01 22.02 16.50
C ASP A 7 3.33 21.09 15.33
N ASP A 8 3.77 21.66 14.20
CA ASP A 8 4.04 20.91 12.97
C ASP A 8 5.11 19.82 13.19
N ILE A 9 6.05 20.06 14.11
CA ILE A 9 7.08 19.09 14.52
C ILE A 9 6.45 17.86 15.18
N LEU A 10 5.49 18.09 16.07
CA LEU A 10 4.78 17.04 16.80
C LEU A 10 3.87 16.25 15.86
N GLU A 11 3.25 16.94 14.89
CA GLU A 11 2.47 16.32 13.82
C GLU A 11 3.36 15.39 12.96
N GLY A 12 4.56 15.84 12.58
CA GLY A 12 5.54 15.03 11.84
C GLY A 12 5.94 13.75 12.58
N ARG A 13 6.30 13.85 13.86
CA ARG A 13 6.65 12.68 14.68
C ARG A 13 5.51 11.67 14.81
N ILE A 14 4.28 12.14 14.96
CA ILE A 14 3.10 11.25 15.00
C ILE A 14 2.94 10.51 13.66
N LEU A 15 3.20 11.19 12.53
CA LEU A 15 3.08 10.59 11.21
C LEU A 15 4.14 9.52 10.96
N ASP A 16 5.39 9.77 11.36
CA ASP A 16 6.47 8.78 11.23
C ASP A 16 6.14 7.50 12.00
N LEU A 17 5.65 7.65 13.23
CA LEU A 17 5.22 6.51 14.04
C LEU A 17 4.01 5.78 13.45
N LEU A 18 3.09 6.49 12.80
CA LEU A 18 1.97 5.87 12.07
C LEU A 18 2.44 5.11 10.82
N GLN A 19 3.48 5.59 10.12
CA GLN A 19 4.07 4.89 8.97
C GLN A 19 4.78 3.60 9.39
N LEU A 20 5.44 3.60 10.55
CA LEU A 20 6.03 2.42 11.19
C LEU A 20 4.98 1.43 11.75
N LYS A 21 3.69 1.64 11.47
CA LYS A 21 2.55 0.80 11.86
C LYS A 21 2.31 0.65 13.37
N TYR A 22 2.79 1.59 14.19
CA TYR A 22 2.44 1.61 15.61
C TYR A 22 0.96 1.92 15.83
N SER A 23 0.35 1.26 16.83
CA SER A 23 -1.01 1.57 17.27
C SER A 23 -1.05 2.91 18.01
N GLN A 24 -2.22 3.56 18.03
CA GLN A 24 -2.38 4.85 18.72
C GLN A 24 -1.98 4.80 20.20
N ARG A 25 -2.25 3.68 20.88
CA ARG A 25 -1.85 3.45 22.27
C ARG A 25 -0.32 3.38 22.43
N GLN A 26 0.37 2.72 21.51
CA GLN A 26 1.82 2.64 21.51
C GLN A 26 2.45 4.01 21.24
N ILE A 27 1.88 4.79 20.31
CA ILE A 27 2.35 6.14 19.99
C ILE A 27 2.26 7.05 21.22
N VAL A 28 1.15 7.01 21.98
CA VAL A 28 1.04 7.77 23.24
C VAL A 28 2.12 7.37 24.22
N LYS A 29 2.38 6.06 24.39
CA LYS A 29 3.43 5.57 25.30
C LYS A 29 4.83 6.04 24.87
N ILE A 30 5.13 5.98 23.58
CA ILE A 30 6.41 6.42 23.04
C ILE A 30 6.60 7.92 23.25
N LEU A 31 5.59 8.73 22.96
CA LEU A 31 5.66 10.19 23.13
C LEU A 31 5.73 10.60 24.61
N ALA A 32 5.08 9.85 25.50
CA ALA A 32 5.17 10.06 26.94
C ALA A 32 6.61 9.86 27.45
N ASN A 33 7.38 8.91 26.89
CA ASN A 33 8.79 8.72 27.24
C ASN A 33 9.68 9.91 26.85
N TYR A 34 9.24 10.74 25.89
CA TYR A 34 9.92 11.97 25.49
C TYR A 34 9.36 13.22 26.19
N GLU A 35 8.61 13.04 27.29
CA GLU A 35 7.93 14.12 28.04
C GLU A 35 6.87 14.89 27.23
N ILE A 36 6.38 14.30 26.13
CA ILE A 36 5.38 14.92 25.27
C ILE A 36 3.99 14.35 25.60
N GLY A 37 3.17 15.13 26.29
CA GLY A 37 1.79 14.77 26.63
C GLY A 37 0.84 14.85 25.44
N VAL A 38 0.52 13.70 24.81
CA VAL A 38 -0.41 13.65 23.67
C VAL A 38 -1.59 12.71 23.95
N SER A 39 -2.81 13.19 23.70
CA SER A 39 -4.01 12.36 23.79
C SER A 39 -4.19 11.46 22.56
N GLN A 40 -4.84 10.30 22.71
CA GLN A 40 -5.20 9.45 21.58
C GLN A 40 -6.10 10.17 20.56
N ARG A 41 -6.92 11.12 21.02
CA ARG A 41 -7.78 11.95 20.17
C ARG A 41 -6.96 12.84 19.23
N THR A 42 -5.83 13.36 19.72
CA THR A 42 -4.88 14.15 18.92
C THR A 42 -4.30 13.30 17.79
N ILE A 43 -3.86 12.08 18.08
CA ILE A 43 -3.30 11.15 17.09
C ILE A 43 -4.36 10.75 16.06
N PHE A 44 -5.61 10.50 16.49
CA PHE A 44 -6.72 10.22 15.57
C PHE A 44 -6.97 11.38 14.59
N ASN A 45 -6.94 12.63 15.09
CA ASN A 45 -7.13 13.81 14.25
C ASN A 45 -6.02 13.96 13.20
N VAL A 46 -4.75 13.72 13.59
CA VAL A 46 -3.61 13.75 12.66
C VAL A 46 -3.76 12.66 11.59
N LYS A 47 -4.09 11.43 12.00
CA LYS A 47 -4.36 10.32 11.07
C LYS A 47 -5.47 10.66 10.07
N GLN A 48 -6.56 11.26 10.53
CA GLN A 48 -7.69 11.67 9.68
C GLN A 48 -7.32 12.81 8.74
N LYS A 49 -6.55 13.81 9.21
CA LYS A 49 -6.05 14.90 8.38
C LYS A 49 -5.20 14.37 7.22
N PHE A 50 -4.31 13.41 7.49
CA PHE A 50 -3.48 12.79 6.47
C PHE A 50 -4.27 11.91 5.49
N ALA A 51 -5.24 11.14 5.98
CA ALA A 51 -6.11 10.34 5.12
C ALA A 51 -6.92 11.23 4.14
N ARG A 52 -7.40 12.38 4.61
CA ARG A 52 -8.09 13.37 3.76
C ARG A 52 -7.15 13.99 2.72
N GLN A 53 -5.90 14.27 3.08
CA GLN A 53 -4.89 14.80 2.16
C GLN A 53 -4.51 13.80 1.05
N ARG A 54 -4.37 12.51 1.36
CA ARG A 54 -4.14 11.47 0.34
C ARG A 54 -5.31 11.38 -0.64
N ASN A 55 -6.54 11.40 -0.13
CA ASN A 55 -7.74 11.36 -0.96
C ASN A 55 -7.91 12.64 -1.81
N SER A 56 -7.36 13.78 -1.40
CA SER A 56 -7.35 14.99 -2.24
C SER A 56 -6.28 14.96 -3.33
N LEU A 57 -5.11 14.37 -3.07
CA LEU A 57 -4.04 14.22 -4.08
C LEU A 57 -4.43 13.20 -5.16
N GLU A 58 -5.06 12.08 -4.78
CA GLU A 58 -5.56 11.09 -5.75
C GLU A 58 -6.68 11.65 -6.64
N LYS A 59 -7.49 12.59 -6.14
CA LYS A 59 -8.51 13.29 -6.93
C LYS A 59 -7.94 14.20 -8.02
N ILE A 60 -6.68 14.64 -7.91
CA ILE A 60 -6.05 15.54 -8.89
C ILE A 60 -5.55 14.78 -10.15
N ILE A 61 -5.41 13.46 -10.10
CA ILE A 61 -4.88 12.66 -11.22
C ILE A 61 -5.98 12.08 -12.12
N PHE A 62 -7.25 12.05 -11.68
CA PHE A 62 -8.35 11.39 -12.41
C PHE A 62 -9.21 12.31 -13.31
N SER A 63 -8.84 13.58 -13.48
CA SER A 63 -9.56 14.54 -14.33
C SER A 63 -8.77 14.95 -15.57
N ARG A 64 -8.23 13.99 -16.34
CA ARG A 64 -7.73 14.25 -17.70
C ARG A 64 -8.30 13.27 -18.73
N LYS A 65 -9.38 13.77 -19.35
CA LYS A 65 -9.85 13.63 -20.75
C LYS A 65 -10.15 12.22 -21.29
N ARG A 66 -11.41 12.10 -21.77
CA ARG A 66 -11.92 11.04 -22.67
C ARG A 66 -10.93 10.81 -23.83
N PRO A 67 -10.69 9.56 -24.27
CA PRO A 67 -9.89 9.33 -25.45
C PRO A 67 -10.72 9.65 -26.68
N VAL A 68 -10.37 10.75 -27.37
CA VAL A 68 -10.79 10.99 -28.75
C VAL A 68 -9.78 10.25 -29.64
N SER A 69 -10.31 9.49 -30.58
CA SER A 69 -9.61 8.78 -31.64
C SER A 69 -8.66 9.68 -32.45
N THR A 70 -7.38 9.31 -32.58
CA THR A 70 -6.67 8.96 -33.85
C THR A 70 -5.13 9.10 -33.78
N SER A 71 -4.51 8.24 -34.60
CA SER A 71 -3.14 8.05 -35.12
C SER A 71 -1.86 8.53 -34.39
N SER A 72 -1.02 7.52 -34.13
CA SER A 72 0.45 7.46 -34.19
C SER A 72 1.24 8.77 -34.40
N THR A 73 1.96 9.22 -33.38
CA THR A 73 3.27 9.86 -33.56
C THR A 73 4.15 9.61 -32.33
N ILE A 74 5.38 9.21 -32.60
CA ILE A 74 6.45 8.91 -31.66
C ILE A 74 6.76 10.16 -30.83
N SER A 75 6.75 10.06 -29.50
CA SER A 75 7.49 10.98 -28.64
C SER A 75 8.07 10.21 -27.45
N LYS A 76 9.41 10.27 -27.33
CA LYS A 76 10.19 9.65 -26.26
C LYS A 76 9.96 10.41 -24.95
N PRO A 77 9.74 9.74 -23.81
CA PRO A 77 10.05 10.31 -22.52
C PRO A 77 11.45 9.89 -22.03
N ILE A 78 12.11 10.91 -21.49
CA ILE A 78 13.48 11.02 -20.99
C ILE A 78 13.78 10.10 -19.81
N ASN A 79 15.01 9.58 -19.80
CA ASN A 79 15.70 8.84 -18.74
C ASN A 79 15.58 9.52 -17.36
N CYS A 80 15.01 8.80 -16.38
CA CYS A 80 15.30 8.98 -14.95
C CYS A 80 15.06 7.65 -14.21
N LEU A 81 16.11 6.85 -14.06
CA LEU A 81 16.55 6.21 -12.80
C LEU A 81 17.54 5.08 -13.14
N LYS A 82 18.81 5.38 -12.89
CA LYS A 82 19.92 4.42 -12.92
C LYS A 82 19.68 3.30 -11.90
N ASN A 83 19.97 2.08 -12.34
CA ASN A 83 20.46 0.95 -11.54
C ASN A 83 19.49 0.27 -10.56
N PHE A 84 18.49 -0.44 -11.08
CA PHE A 84 18.07 -1.70 -10.46
C PHE A 84 18.53 -2.85 -11.38
N LYS A 85 19.71 -3.42 -11.10
CA LYS A 85 20.10 -4.71 -11.69
C LYS A 85 19.23 -5.81 -11.07
N ILE A 86 18.00 -5.97 -11.57
CA ILE A 86 17.14 -7.16 -11.34
C ILE A 86 17.56 -8.28 -12.33
N GLY A 87 18.81 -8.27 -12.78
CA GLY A 87 19.32 -9.19 -13.81
C GLY A 87 20.03 -10.42 -13.26
N GLN A 88 20.06 -10.64 -11.94
CA GLN A 88 20.91 -11.68 -11.33
C GLN A 88 20.20 -12.71 -10.44
N LEU A 89 18.87 -12.74 -10.39
CA LEU A 89 18.14 -13.73 -9.56
C LEU A 89 17.24 -14.70 -10.34
N TYR A 90 17.27 -14.65 -11.67
CA TYR A 90 16.58 -15.65 -12.47
C TYR A 90 17.63 -16.44 -13.22
N SER A 91 17.87 -17.67 -12.77
CA SER A 91 18.42 -18.72 -13.61
C SER A 91 17.72 -18.64 -14.98
N SER A 92 18.51 -18.60 -16.04
CA SER A 92 18.05 -18.40 -17.43
C SER A 92 17.22 -19.57 -17.98
N GLU A 93 16.72 -20.45 -17.11
CA GLU A 93 15.81 -21.51 -17.50
C GLU A 93 14.42 -20.91 -17.71
N LYS A 94 13.86 -21.16 -18.90
CA LYS A 94 12.48 -20.78 -19.21
C LYS A 94 11.56 -21.55 -18.28
N ILE A 95 11.17 -20.93 -17.16
CA ILE A 95 10.16 -21.48 -16.25
C ILE A 95 8.89 -21.73 -17.08
N LYS A 96 8.47 -23.00 -17.17
CA LYS A 96 7.21 -23.35 -17.81
C LYS A 96 6.07 -22.85 -16.94
N VAL A 97 5.56 -21.66 -17.25
CA VAL A 97 4.40 -21.07 -16.58
C VAL A 97 3.11 -21.60 -17.23
N HIS A 98 2.15 -22.01 -16.40
CA HIS A 98 0.82 -22.38 -16.90
C HIS A 98 0.11 -21.17 -17.51
N LYS A 99 -0.16 -21.22 -18.82
CA LYS A 99 -0.92 -20.17 -19.52
C LYS A 99 -2.40 -20.30 -19.17
N LEU A 100 -2.93 -19.29 -18.48
CA LEU A 100 -4.34 -19.25 -18.12
C LEU A 100 -5.20 -18.87 -19.33
N ALA A 101 -6.29 -19.61 -19.53
CA ALA A 101 -7.37 -19.18 -20.39
C ALA A 101 -8.01 -17.87 -19.88
N SER A 102 -8.55 -17.05 -20.79
CA SER A 102 -9.20 -15.78 -20.47
C SER A 102 -10.32 -15.92 -19.42
N SER A 103 -11.10 -17.00 -19.52
CA SER A 103 -12.15 -17.34 -18.55
C SER A 103 -11.61 -17.59 -17.13
N ASN A 104 -10.44 -18.20 -17.01
CA ASN A 104 -9.78 -18.44 -15.72
C ASN A 104 -9.19 -17.15 -15.14
N VAL A 105 -8.66 -16.27 -15.99
CA VAL A 105 -8.20 -14.93 -15.58
C VAL A 105 -9.36 -14.13 -14.98
N GLU A 106 -10.52 -14.15 -15.63
CA GLU A 106 -11.70 -13.42 -15.16
C GLU A 106 -12.22 -13.98 -13.84
N LYS A 107 -12.32 -15.31 -13.71
CA LYS A 107 -12.67 -15.97 -12.43
C LYS A 107 -11.70 -15.57 -11.30
N ARG A 108 -10.40 -15.51 -11.58
CA ARG A 108 -9.39 -15.08 -10.59
C ARG A 108 -9.58 -13.61 -10.19
N ARG A 109 -9.81 -12.72 -11.15
CA ARG A 109 -10.07 -11.29 -10.90
C ARG A 109 -11.30 -11.07 -10.02
N GLN A 110 -12.40 -11.75 -10.32
CA GLN A 110 -13.64 -11.63 -9.56
C GLN A 110 -13.47 -12.13 -8.11
N ARG A 111 -12.83 -13.29 -7.92
CA ARG A 111 -12.53 -13.84 -6.59
C ARG A 111 -11.63 -12.90 -5.78
N ALA A 112 -10.55 -12.42 -6.38
CA ALA A 112 -9.61 -11.49 -5.73
C ALA A 112 -10.31 -10.19 -5.30
N ARG A 113 -11.15 -9.61 -6.18
CA ARG A 113 -11.88 -8.38 -5.88
C ARG A 113 -12.89 -8.55 -4.74
N ARG A 114 -13.57 -9.69 -4.67
CA ARG A 114 -14.48 -10.01 -3.57
C ARG A 114 -13.75 -10.12 -2.24
N LEU A 115 -12.66 -10.88 -2.20
CA LEU A 115 -11.85 -11.05 -1.00
C LEU A 115 -11.24 -9.73 -0.54
N TYR A 116 -10.71 -8.92 -1.45
CA TYR A 116 -10.18 -7.59 -1.13
C TYR A 116 -11.19 -6.71 -0.40
N ARG A 117 -12.46 -6.69 -0.86
CA ARG A 117 -13.53 -5.93 -0.18
C ARG A 117 -13.86 -6.46 1.20
N GLN A 118 -13.85 -7.78 1.40
CA GLN A 118 -14.10 -8.40 2.70
C GLN A 118 -12.95 -8.14 3.68
N LEU A 119 -11.72 -8.17 3.19
CA LEU A 119 -10.49 -7.97 3.95
C LEU A 119 -10.22 -6.50 4.26
N ALA A 120 -10.68 -5.57 3.42
CA ALA A 120 -10.58 -4.13 3.71
C ALA A 120 -11.27 -3.75 5.04
N ASN A 121 -12.30 -4.50 5.45
CA ASN A 121 -13.07 -4.25 6.67
C ASN A 121 -12.71 -5.17 7.84
N SER A 122 -11.94 -6.24 7.60
CA SER A 122 -11.54 -7.21 8.61
C SER A 122 -10.03 -7.26 8.71
N CYS A 123 -9.48 -6.93 9.89
CA CYS A 123 -8.07 -7.23 10.16
C CYS A 123 -7.87 -8.73 9.92
N TYR A 124 -6.87 -9.11 9.10
CA TYR A 124 -6.51 -10.46 8.63
C TYR A 124 -6.27 -11.55 9.71
N LYS A 125 -6.80 -11.38 10.93
CA LYS A 125 -6.53 -12.11 12.16
C LYS A 125 -7.04 -13.56 12.22
N LYS A 126 -7.76 -14.08 11.22
CA LYS A 126 -8.42 -15.40 11.28
C LYS A 126 -8.19 -16.30 10.05
N PHE A 127 -7.12 -16.12 9.30
CA PHE A 127 -6.80 -17.03 8.19
C PHE A 127 -5.81 -18.09 8.65
N ILE A 128 -6.23 -19.35 8.58
CA ILE A 128 -5.36 -20.51 8.63
C ILE A 128 -5.27 -21.02 7.19
N THR A 129 -4.06 -21.14 6.65
CA THR A 129 -3.81 -21.61 5.29
C THR A 129 -2.94 -22.85 5.35
N THR A 130 -3.31 -23.90 4.63
CA THR A 130 -2.56 -25.14 4.48
C THR A 130 -2.33 -25.41 3.01
N ASP A 131 -1.17 -25.94 2.66
CA ASP A 131 -0.85 -26.40 1.31
C ASP A 131 0.07 -27.61 1.41
N GLU A 132 -0.01 -28.49 0.43
CA GLU A 132 0.81 -29.70 0.36
C GLU A 132 2.04 -29.43 -0.50
N SER A 133 3.20 -29.91 -0.06
CA SER A 133 4.43 -29.82 -0.83
C SER A 133 5.20 -31.12 -0.73
N TRP A 134 5.79 -31.53 -1.86
CA TRP A 134 6.65 -32.70 -1.92
C TRP A 134 8.02 -32.35 -1.36
N PHE A 135 8.48 -33.15 -0.40
CA PHE A 135 9.86 -33.15 0.06
C PHE A 135 10.50 -34.43 -0.49
N TYR A 136 11.42 -34.27 -1.43
CA TYR A 136 12.21 -35.39 -1.94
C TYR A 136 13.35 -35.68 -0.95
N SER A 137 13.57 -36.96 -0.63
CA SER A 137 14.73 -37.41 0.12
C SER A 137 15.81 -37.83 -0.87
N ASP A 138 17.02 -37.29 -0.72
CA ASP A 138 18.17 -37.61 -1.56
C ASP A 138 18.86 -38.92 -1.08
N GLU A 139 18.12 -40.04 -1.01
CA GLU A 139 18.70 -41.37 -0.80
C GLU A 139 19.20 -42.00 -2.11
#